data_AF-A0A3S9PW21-F1
#
_entry.id   AF-A0A3S9PW21-F1
#
_cell.length_a   1.000
_cell.length_b   1.000
_cell.length_c   1.000
_cell.angle_alpha   90.00
_cell.angle_beta   90.00
_cell.angle_gamma   90.00
#
_symmetry.space_group_name_H-M   'P 1'
#
loop_
_entity.id
_entity.type
_entity.pdbx_description
1 polymer ?
#
loop_
_entity_poly.entity_id
_entity_poly.type
_entity_poly.pdbx_seq_one_letter_code
_entity_poly.pdbx_strand_id
1 'polypeptide(L)'
;MPFTGEAGINWSGYQPRCRSWHLECKDSGSVKTVDRPYHHGNLRNELIRVGLELASEGGLNAVGLREASRRIGVSPSAAYRHFESQADLVQAVRNRLLESMDEKLQLALSEVEGEDVVSRIRALGVGYFKFALDNPKQFEVFTFVFPLAEDWATASGRPMQILTSLMNEVKPDAEDLFAEAVPVWAAFHGATFLCTLGSLRNHSDEEKWAVQESTADLVLRGLNLIP
;
A
#
# COMPACT_ATOMS: atom_id res chain seq x y z
N MET A 1 -15.71 -25.75 14.06
CA MET A 1 -15.03 -25.56 15.36
C MET A 1 -14.17 -24.31 15.21
N PRO A 2 -14.28 -23.30 16.08
CA PRO A 2 -13.44 -22.11 15.94
C PRO A 2 -12.03 -22.43 16.46
N PHE A 3 -11.03 -22.16 15.62
CA PHE A 3 -9.61 -22.26 15.93
C PHE A 3 -9.20 -21.10 16.83
N THR A 4 -8.74 -21.38 18.05
CA THR A 4 -8.07 -20.42 18.92
C THR A 4 -6.58 -20.79 18.96
N GLY A 5 -5.81 -20.22 18.03
CA GLY A 5 -4.34 -20.24 18.08
C GLY A 5 -3.84 -19.10 18.96
N GLU A 6 -2.99 -19.42 19.92
CA GLU A 6 -2.41 -18.50 20.90
C GLU A 6 -1.47 -17.47 20.22
N ALA A 7 -2.05 -16.34 19.85
CA ALA A 7 -1.46 -14.99 19.79
C ALA A 7 -2.65 -14.05 19.57
N GLY A 8 -3.27 -13.62 20.66
CA GLY A 8 -4.62 -13.02 20.70
C GLY A 8 -4.75 -11.61 20.13
N ILE A 9 -4.29 -11.36 18.91
CA ILE A 9 -4.63 -10.13 18.16
C ILE A 9 -5.73 -10.48 17.16
N ASN A 10 -6.95 -10.09 17.49
CA ASN A 10 -8.11 -10.29 16.64
C ASN A 10 -8.13 -9.23 15.52
N TRP A 11 -7.64 -9.59 14.33
CA TRP A 11 -7.63 -8.72 13.14
C TRP A 11 -8.96 -8.68 12.38
N SER A 12 -9.95 -9.52 12.76
CA SER A 12 -11.29 -9.54 12.13
C SER A 12 -12.12 -8.28 12.40
N GLY A 13 -11.65 -7.38 13.28
CA GLY A 13 -12.29 -6.10 13.60
C GLY A 13 -12.05 -4.98 12.58
N TYR A 14 -11.47 -5.26 11.40
CA TYR A 14 -11.31 -4.26 10.35
C TYR A 14 -12.69 -3.79 9.84
N GLN A 15 -13.09 -2.60 10.28
CA GLN A 15 -14.17 -1.85 9.66
C GLN A 15 -13.57 -0.97 8.56
N PRO A 16 -13.85 -1.23 7.28
CA PRO A 16 -13.47 -0.30 6.22
C PRO A 16 -14.15 1.03 6.55
N ARG A 17 -13.37 2.08 6.79
CA ARG A 17 -13.92 3.44 6.95
C ARG A 17 -14.83 3.70 5.76
N CYS A 18 -16.11 3.94 6.06
CA CYS A 18 -17.23 4.13 5.13
C CYS A 18 -16.80 4.59 3.73
N ARG A 19 -16.90 3.68 2.75
CA ARG A 19 -16.98 4.04 1.34
C ARG A 19 -18.42 4.44 1.02
N SER A 20 -18.77 5.70 1.25
CA SER A 20 -20.05 6.24 0.77
C SER A 20 -19.89 7.71 0.42
N TRP A 21 -19.69 7.97 -0.87
CA TRP A 21 -20.10 9.21 -1.52
C TRP A 21 -21.48 8.96 -2.12
N HIS A 22 -22.51 8.82 -1.27
CA HIS A 22 -23.90 8.76 -1.71
C HIS A 22 -24.65 9.94 -1.12
N LEU A 23 -25.02 10.84 -2.03
CA LEU A 23 -25.91 11.97 -1.82
C LEU A 23 -27.30 11.41 -1.55
N GLU A 24 -27.78 11.52 -0.32
CA GLU A 24 -29.22 11.58 -0.07
C GLU A 24 -29.69 13.01 -0.33
N CYS A 25 -30.34 13.20 -1.47
CA CYS A 25 -31.11 14.41 -1.78
C CYS A 25 -32.38 14.42 -0.92
N LYS A 26 -32.46 15.32 0.08
CA LYS A 26 -33.72 15.97 0.47
C LYS A 26 -33.52 17.42 0.89
N ASP A 27 -34.44 18.21 0.35
CA ASP A 27 -34.87 19.56 0.71
C ASP A 27 -34.08 20.79 0.23
N SER A 28 -34.88 21.63 -0.43
CA SER A 28 -34.59 22.85 -1.16
C SER A 28 -34.10 23.98 -0.25
N GLY A 29 -32.84 24.35 -0.43
CA GLY A 29 -32.27 25.60 0.05
C GLY A 29 -31.07 25.95 -0.82
N SER A 30 -31.03 27.16 -1.35
CA SER A 30 -29.98 27.65 -2.25
C SER A 30 -28.57 27.28 -1.77
N VAL A 31 -27.90 26.36 -2.47
CA VAL A 31 -26.50 25.99 -2.22
C VAL A 31 -25.63 27.19 -2.56
N LYS A 32 -25.16 27.91 -1.53
CA LYS A 32 -23.99 28.77 -1.69
C LYS A 32 -22.78 27.85 -1.87
N THR A 33 -22.14 27.93 -3.03
CA THR A 33 -20.84 27.30 -3.27
C THR A 33 -19.85 27.83 -2.25
N VAL A 34 -19.53 27.04 -1.23
CA VAL A 34 -18.38 27.30 -0.38
C VAL A 34 -17.17 26.93 -1.21
N ASP A 35 -16.57 27.92 -1.87
CA ASP A 35 -15.23 27.81 -2.41
C ASP A 35 -14.33 27.36 -1.26
N ARG A 36 -13.90 26.09 -1.30
CA ARG A 36 -12.87 25.63 -0.37
C ARG A 36 -11.63 26.46 -0.67
N PRO A 37 -11.06 27.16 0.33
CA PRO A 37 -9.96 28.08 0.08
C PRO A 37 -8.83 27.32 -0.58
N TYR A 38 -8.43 27.80 -1.74
CA TYR A 38 -7.25 27.33 -2.43
C TYR A 38 -6.05 27.48 -1.47
N HIS A 39 -5.54 26.35 -0.96
CA HIS A 39 -4.35 26.34 -0.11
C HIS A 39 -3.12 26.60 -0.98
N HIS A 40 -2.89 27.88 -1.33
CA HIS A 40 -1.74 28.34 -2.12
C HIS A 40 -0.39 27.88 -1.56
N GLY A 41 -0.32 27.52 -0.28
CA GLY A 41 0.89 27.04 0.38
C GLY A 41 1.28 25.59 0.06
N ASN A 42 0.44 24.80 -0.61
CA ASN A 42 0.72 23.37 -0.82
C ASN A 42 0.49 22.84 -2.25
N LEU A 43 0.69 23.70 -3.26
CA LEU A 43 0.51 23.32 -4.68
C LEU A 43 1.31 22.08 -5.06
N ARG A 44 2.55 21.94 -4.54
CA ARG A 44 3.38 20.75 -4.81
C ARG A 44 2.72 19.46 -4.34
N ASN A 45 2.21 19.41 -3.11
CA ASN A 45 1.58 18.17 -2.62
C ASN A 45 0.21 17.94 -3.25
N GLU A 46 -0.53 18.99 -3.62
CA GLU A 46 -1.77 18.81 -4.41
C GLU A 46 -1.51 18.22 -5.79
N LEU A 47 -0.44 18.65 -6.47
CA LEU A 47 -0.01 18.04 -7.74
C LEU A 47 0.38 16.56 -7.56
N ILE A 48 1.05 16.21 -6.46
CA ILE A 48 1.38 14.81 -6.14
C ILE A 48 0.12 14.00 -5.85
N ARG A 49 -0.80 14.55 -5.05
CA ARG A 49 -2.08 13.90 -4.70
C ARG A 49 -2.90 13.58 -5.95
N VAL A 50 -3.05 14.55 -6.85
CA VAL A 50 -3.72 14.32 -8.14
C VAL A 50 -2.90 13.42 -9.07
N GLY A 51 -1.57 13.48 -9.00
CA GLY A 51 -0.71 12.53 -9.69
C GLY A 51 -0.97 11.08 -9.28
N LEU A 52 -1.23 10.80 -8.00
CA LEU A 52 -1.64 9.48 -7.53
C LEU A 52 -2.99 9.05 -8.10
N GLU A 53 -3.96 9.97 -8.22
CA GLU A 53 -5.26 9.69 -8.86
C GLU A 53 -5.09 9.34 -10.33
N LEU A 54 -4.28 10.12 -11.06
CA LEU A 54 -3.94 9.85 -12.46
C LEU A 54 -3.26 8.49 -12.63
N ALA A 55 -2.28 8.19 -11.78
CA ALA A 55 -1.62 6.90 -11.76
C ALA A 55 -2.61 5.75 -11.53
N SER A 56 -3.61 5.99 -10.68
CA SER A 56 -4.66 5.04 -10.35
C SER A 56 -5.73 4.87 -11.45
N GLU A 57 -5.77 5.74 -12.44
CA GLU A 57 -6.71 5.68 -13.58
C GLU A 57 -6.09 5.08 -14.83
N GLY A 58 -4.80 5.35 -15.10
CA GLY A 58 -4.13 4.92 -16.33
C GLY A 58 -2.66 4.57 -16.18
N GLY A 59 -2.20 4.24 -14.97
CA GLY A 59 -0.80 3.97 -14.66
C GLY A 59 0.08 5.23 -14.68
N LEU A 60 1.38 5.08 -14.41
CA LEU A 60 2.30 6.23 -14.35
C LEU A 60 2.39 7.03 -15.66
N ASN A 61 2.09 6.41 -16.81
CA ASN A 61 2.03 7.11 -18.11
C ASN A 61 0.92 8.16 -18.19
N ALA A 62 -0.14 8.03 -17.38
CA ALA A 62 -1.22 9.00 -17.28
C ALA A 62 -0.85 10.22 -16.42
N VAL A 63 0.24 10.15 -15.65
CA VAL A 63 0.69 11.24 -14.78
C VAL A 63 1.38 12.32 -15.62
N GLY A 64 0.69 13.44 -15.82
CA GLY A 64 1.19 14.57 -16.60
C GLY A 64 0.96 15.92 -15.91
N LEU A 65 1.95 16.81 -15.97
CA LEU A 65 1.88 18.13 -15.33
C LEU A 65 0.69 18.97 -15.81
N ARG A 66 0.38 18.95 -17.11
CA ARG A 66 -0.75 19.71 -17.66
C ARG A 66 -2.09 19.18 -17.16
N GLU A 67 -2.24 17.86 -17.14
CA GLU A 67 -3.47 17.21 -16.69
C GLU A 67 -3.66 17.37 -15.18
N ALA A 68 -2.60 17.19 -14.39
CA ALA A 68 -2.62 17.46 -12.95
C ALA A 68 -2.98 18.93 -12.66
N SER A 69 -2.37 19.87 -13.39
CA SER A 69 -2.68 21.31 -13.27
C SER A 69 -4.14 21.61 -13.58
N ARG A 70 -4.66 21.01 -14.66
CA ARG A 70 -6.06 21.17 -15.08
C ARG A 70 -7.04 20.70 -14.01
N ARG A 71 -6.78 19.54 -13.38
CA ARG A 71 -7.64 18.98 -12.33
C ARG A 71 -7.71 19.82 -11.06
N ILE A 72 -6.60 20.47 -10.68
CA ILE A 72 -6.57 21.35 -9.49
C ILE A 72 -6.84 22.83 -9.83
N GLY A 73 -7.16 23.15 -11.08
CA GLY A 73 -7.58 24.50 -11.49
C GLY A 73 -6.45 25.53 -11.60
N VAL A 74 -5.23 25.11 -11.94
CA VAL A 74 -4.04 25.99 -11.99
C VAL A 74 -3.44 26.06 -13.39
N SER A 75 -2.67 27.12 -13.65
CA SER A 75 -1.93 27.21 -14.91
C SER A 75 -0.79 26.17 -14.92
N PRO A 76 -0.49 25.56 -16.09
CA PRO A 76 0.66 24.68 -16.23
C PRO A 76 1.98 25.36 -15.77
N SER A 77 2.13 26.65 -16.05
CA SER A 77 3.27 27.45 -15.59
C SER A 77 3.43 27.47 -14.07
N ALA A 78 2.34 27.36 -13.30
CA ALA A 78 2.41 27.25 -11.85
C ALA A 78 3.00 25.90 -11.40
N ALA A 79 2.64 24.81 -12.07
CA ALA A 79 3.18 23.48 -11.78
C ALA A 79 4.66 23.35 -12.16
N TYR A 80 5.08 23.96 -13.27
CA TYR A 80 6.49 24.00 -13.70
C TYR A 80 7.41 24.75 -12.72
N ARG A 81 6.87 25.56 -11.79
CA ARG A 81 7.67 26.14 -10.68
C ARG A 81 8.01 25.15 -9.58
N HIS A 82 7.32 24.00 -9.52
CA HIS A 82 7.51 22.96 -8.51
C HIS A 82 8.13 21.68 -9.06
N PHE A 83 8.01 21.45 -10.37
CA PHE A 83 8.55 20.29 -11.07
C PHE A 83 9.18 20.75 -12.38
N GLU A 84 10.47 20.46 -12.58
CA GLU A 84 11.21 20.87 -13.78
C GLU A 84 10.70 20.11 -15.03
N SER A 85 10.17 18.90 -14.82
CA SER A 85 9.68 18.01 -15.86
C SER A 85 8.51 17.14 -15.39
N GLN A 86 7.85 16.47 -16.35
CA GLN A 86 6.87 15.43 -16.04
C GLN A 86 7.50 14.25 -15.30
N ALA A 87 8.77 13.92 -15.60
CA ALA A 87 9.49 12.86 -14.92
C ALA A 87 9.66 13.16 -13.42
N ASP A 88 9.86 14.42 -13.04
CA ASP A 88 9.98 14.82 -11.63
C ASP A 88 8.65 14.65 -10.88
N LEU A 89 7.53 14.97 -11.54
CA LEU A 89 6.21 14.70 -10.96
C LEU A 89 5.99 13.20 -10.80
N VAL A 90 6.31 12.39 -11.81
CA VAL A 90 6.18 10.93 -11.76
C VAL A 90 7.02 10.36 -10.61
N GLN A 91 8.27 10.81 -10.46
CA GLN A 91 9.14 10.37 -9.37
C GLN A 91 8.58 10.77 -8.00
N ALA A 92 8.06 11.99 -7.86
CA ALA A 92 7.45 12.44 -6.61
C ALA A 92 6.17 11.66 -6.27
N VAL A 93 5.35 11.32 -7.27
CA VAL A 93 4.18 10.44 -7.12
C VAL A 93 4.61 9.04 -6.68
N ARG A 94 5.67 8.51 -7.29
CA ARG A 94 6.27 7.22 -6.90
C ARG A 94 6.78 7.24 -5.46
N ASN A 95 7.49 8.29 -5.05
CA ASN A 95 7.96 8.43 -3.67
C ASN A 95 6.79 8.48 -2.69
N ARG A 96 5.75 9.27 -2.99
CA ARG A 96 4.56 9.35 -2.13
C ARG A 96 3.81 8.02 -2.02
N LEU A 97 3.77 7.23 -3.10
CA LEU A 97 3.20 5.88 -3.08
C LEU A 97 3.99 4.94 -2.16
N LEU A 98 5.32 5.01 -2.20
CA LEU A 98 6.16 4.20 -1.31
C LEU A 98 6.02 4.65 0.15
N GLU A 99 5.96 5.96 0.40
CA GLU A 99 5.70 6.52 1.73
C GLU A 99 4.36 6.04 2.30
N SER A 100 3.27 6.07 1.50
CA SER A 100 1.96 5.62 1.99
C SER A 100 1.92 4.12 2.32
N MET A 101 2.70 3.31 1.62
CA MET A 101 2.90 1.91 1.97
C MET A 101 3.73 1.76 3.24
N ASP A 102 4.86 2.47 3.37
CA ASP A 102 5.68 2.43 4.60
C ASP A 102 4.88 2.87 5.83
N GLU A 103 4.07 3.94 5.73
CA GLU A 103 3.15 4.38 6.79
C GLU A 103 2.25 3.23 7.28
N LYS A 104 1.72 2.40 6.37
CA LYS A 104 0.90 1.24 6.71
C LYS A 104 1.69 0.11 7.35
N LEU A 105 2.91 -0.14 6.88
CA LEU A 105 3.79 -1.16 7.45
C LEU A 105 4.25 -0.78 8.87
N GLN A 106 4.70 0.47 9.06
CA GLN A 106 5.13 0.97 10.37
C GLN A 106 3.98 0.93 11.38
N LEU A 107 2.77 1.32 10.97
CA LEU A 107 1.60 1.23 11.86
C LEU A 107 1.37 -0.21 12.33
N ALA A 108 1.33 -1.17 11.40
CA ALA A 108 1.11 -2.58 11.76
C ALA A 108 2.24 -3.14 12.65
N LEU A 109 3.50 -2.78 12.39
CA LEU A 109 4.63 -3.21 13.21
C LEU A 109 4.63 -2.58 14.60
N SER A 110 4.18 -1.33 14.74
CA SER A 110 4.05 -0.66 16.03
C SER A 110 3.01 -1.30 16.94
N GLU A 111 2.00 -1.97 16.36
CA GLU A 111 0.98 -2.71 17.13
C GLU A 111 1.54 -3.98 17.80
N VAL A 112 2.76 -4.42 17.42
CA VAL A 112 3.45 -5.60 17.95
C VAL A 112 4.88 -5.29 18.39
N GLU A 113 5.14 -4.04 18.79
CA GLU A 113 6.46 -3.64 19.27
C GLU A 113 6.87 -4.45 20.50
N GLY A 114 8.07 -5.04 20.47
CA GLY A 114 8.59 -5.90 21.54
C GLY A 114 8.16 -7.37 21.46
N GLU A 115 7.27 -7.73 20.54
CA GLU A 115 6.84 -9.11 20.32
C GLU A 115 7.86 -9.91 19.48
N ASP A 116 7.67 -11.23 19.44
CA ASP A 116 8.53 -12.17 18.74
C ASP A 116 8.54 -11.97 17.20
N VAL A 117 9.49 -12.63 16.52
CA VAL A 117 9.63 -12.53 15.07
C VAL A 117 8.39 -13.05 14.32
N VAL A 118 7.68 -14.02 14.90
CA VAL A 118 6.43 -14.58 14.36
C VAL A 118 5.36 -13.50 14.27
N SER A 119 5.14 -12.78 15.37
CA SER A 119 4.18 -11.68 15.46
C SER A 119 4.53 -10.55 14.51
N ARG A 120 5.83 -10.23 14.37
CA ARG A 120 6.32 -9.19 13.45
C ARG A 120 6.18 -9.56 11.98
N ILE A 121 6.42 -10.82 11.60
CA ILE A 121 6.16 -11.32 10.23
C ILE A 121 4.67 -11.24 9.91
N ARG A 122 3.78 -11.67 10.84
CA ARG A 122 2.33 -11.52 10.67
C ARG A 122 1.93 -10.06 10.50
N ALA A 123 2.42 -9.17 11.35
CA ALA A 123 2.13 -7.75 11.30
C ALA A 123 2.60 -7.10 9.98
N LEU A 124 3.78 -7.48 9.47
CA LEU A 124 4.24 -7.04 8.16
C LEU A 124 3.26 -7.46 7.05
N GLY A 125 2.84 -8.73 7.05
CA GLY A 125 1.82 -9.23 6.13
C GLY A 125 0.48 -8.48 6.25
N VAL A 126 0.03 -8.21 7.48
CA VAL A 126 -1.20 -7.43 7.76
C VAL A 126 -1.10 -6.01 7.21
N GLY A 127 0.00 -5.30 7.46
CA GLY A 127 0.21 -3.94 6.98
C GLY A 127 0.22 -3.88 5.45
N TYR A 128 0.90 -4.83 4.81
CA TYR A 128 0.98 -4.95 3.37
C TYR A 128 -0.40 -5.22 2.74
N PHE A 129 -1.16 -6.15 3.33
CA PHE A 129 -2.50 -6.49 2.88
C PHE A 129 -3.51 -5.35 3.07
N LYS A 130 -3.48 -4.68 4.24
CA LYS A 130 -4.31 -3.48 4.51
C LYS A 130 -4.05 -2.38 3.49
N PHE A 131 -2.78 -2.10 3.19
CA PHE A 131 -2.44 -1.11 2.16
C PHE A 131 -3.12 -1.42 0.82
N ALA A 132 -3.05 -2.67 0.38
CA ALA A 132 -3.58 -3.10 -0.90
C ALA A 132 -5.11 -3.12 -0.95
N LEU A 133 -5.78 -3.53 0.13
CA LEU A 133 -7.25 -3.47 0.24
C LEU A 133 -7.77 -2.03 0.26
N ASP A 134 -7.11 -1.16 1.02
CA ASP A 134 -7.46 0.26 1.11
C ASP A 134 -7.22 0.97 -0.23
N ASN A 135 -6.14 0.59 -0.94
CA ASN A 135 -5.67 1.29 -2.14
C ASN A 135 -5.35 0.36 -3.34
N PRO A 136 -6.33 -0.38 -3.92
CA PRO A 136 -6.05 -1.39 -4.95
C PRO A 136 -5.34 -0.83 -6.19
N LYS A 137 -5.72 0.37 -6.63
CA LYS A 137 -5.11 1.03 -7.79
C LYS A 137 -3.68 1.50 -7.53
N GLN A 138 -3.38 1.92 -6.30
CA GLN A 138 -2.03 2.26 -5.87
C GLN A 138 -1.17 1.00 -5.76
N PHE A 139 -1.75 -0.09 -5.24
CA PHE A 139 -1.12 -1.39 -5.20
C PHE A 139 -0.84 -1.97 -6.59
N GLU A 140 -1.72 -1.73 -7.56
CA GLU A 140 -1.49 -2.06 -8.98
C GLU A 140 -0.27 -1.34 -9.54
N VAL A 141 -0.15 -0.02 -9.29
CA VAL A 141 1.02 0.77 -9.68
C VAL A 141 2.29 0.22 -9.02
N PHE A 142 2.23 -0.09 -7.73
CA PHE A 142 3.33 -0.73 -7.00
C PHE A 142 3.71 -2.09 -7.60
N THR A 143 2.73 -2.90 -7.99
CA THR A 143 2.98 -4.27 -8.50
C THR A 143 3.62 -4.28 -9.89
N PHE A 144 3.10 -3.46 -10.81
CA PHE A 144 3.43 -3.58 -12.23
C PHE A 144 4.44 -2.55 -12.74
N VAL A 145 4.66 -1.45 -12.00
CA VAL A 145 5.47 -0.32 -12.49
C VAL A 145 6.75 -0.10 -11.65
N PHE A 146 6.84 -0.70 -10.46
CA PHE A 146 8.02 -0.58 -9.61
C PHE A 146 9.14 -1.61 -9.77
N PRO A 147 9.03 -2.78 -10.44
CA PRO A 147 10.17 -3.70 -10.57
C PRO A 147 11.22 -3.23 -11.61
N LEU A 148 11.42 -1.92 -11.79
CA LEU A 148 12.38 -1.34 -12.74
C LEU A 148 13.66 -0.84 -12.04
N ALA A 149 14.24 -1.61 -11.14
CA ALA A 149 15.65 -1.40 -10.78
C ALA A 149 16.49 -2.57 -11.29
N GLU A 150 17.67 -2.24 -11.83
CA GLU A 150 18.64 -3.23 -12.32
C GLU A 150 19.16 -4.15 -11.21
N ASP A 151 19.06 -3.68 -9.95
CA ASP A 151 19.37 -4.43 -8.75
C ASP A 151 18.11 -4.65 -7.91
N TRP A 152 17.74 -5.91 -7.75
CA TRP A 152 16.58 -6.33 -6.96
C TRP A 152 16.67 -5.90 -5.49
N ALA A 153 17.87 -5.81 -4.90
CA ALA A 153 18.05 -5.37 -3.53
C ALA A 153 17.63 -3.89 -3.33
N THR A 154 17.79 -3.07 -4.37
CA THR A 154 17.32 -1.66 -4.37
C THR A 154 15.91 -1.51 -4.92
N ALA A 155 15.48 -2.37 -5.86
CA ALA A 155 14.15 -2.34 -6.49
C ALA A 155 13.01 -2.66 -5.54
N SER A 156 13.24 -3.58 -4.59
CA SER A 156 12.17 -4.22 -3.81
C SER A 156 11.54 -3.30 -2.76
N GLY A 157 12.12 -2.12 -2.55
CA GLY A 157 11.60 -1.07 -1.69
C GLY A 157 11.55 -1.44 -0.21
N ARG A 158 10.85 -0.61 0.56
CA ARG A 158 10.77 -0.70 2.02
C ARG A 158 10.20 -2.01 2.57
N PRO A 159 9.14 -2.62 1.99
CA PRO A 159 8.61 -3.89 2.50
C PRO A 159 9.64 -5.01 2.49
N MET A 160 10.43 -5.10 1.41
CA MET A 160 11.47 -6.10 1.31
C MET A 160 12.63 -5.83 2.28
N GLN A 161 13.04 -4.58 2.45
CA GLN A 161 14.08 -4.24 3.45
C GLN A 161 13.67 -4.68 4.87
N ILE A 162 12.42 -4.44 5.25
CA ILE A 162 11.89 -4.89 6.54
C ILE A 162 11.87 -6.41 6.60
N LEU A 163 11.40 -7.07 5.54
CA LEU A 163 11.35 -8.53 5.49
C LEU A 163 12.74 -9.16 5.59
N THR A 164 13.73 -8.67 4.84
CA THR A 164 15.12 -9.12 4.93
C THR A 164 15.68 -8.94 6.34
N SER A 165 15.34 -7.85 7.04
CA SER A 165 15.72 -7.65 8.44
C SER A 165 15.09 -8.70 9.36
N LEU A 166 13.80 -9.04 9.18
CA LEU A 166 13.15 -10.09 9.95
C LEU A 166 13.74 -11.47 9.62
N MET A 167 14.06 -11.72 8.34
CA MET A 167 14.69 -12.97 7.91
C MET A 167 16.09 -13.15 8.49
N ASN A 168 16.83 -12.06 8.76
CA ASN A 168 18.10 -12.13 9.46
C ASN A 168 17.97 -12.66 10.90
N GLU A 169 16.84 -12.41 11.57
CA GLU A 169 16.58 -12.96 12.90
C GLU A 169 16.19 -14.44 12.84
N VAL A 170 15.56 -14.87 11.75
CA VAL A 170 15.14 -16.28 11.55
C VAL A 170 16.31 -17.14 11.05
N LYS A 171 17.12 -16.60 10.14
CA LYS A 171 18.23 -17.30 9.46
C LYS A 171 19.50 -16.43 9.47
N PRO A 172 20.12 -16.17 10.63
CA PRO A 172 21.29 -15.29 10.73
C PRO A 172 22.50 -15.78 9.94
N ASP A 173 22.58 -17.09 9.68
CA ASP A 173 23.68 -17.73 8.95
C ASP A 173 23.39 -17.88 7.44
N ALA A 174 22.30 -17.30 6.93
CA ALA A 174 21.98 -17.37 5.50
C ALA A 174 23.03 -16.63 4.65
N GLU A 175 23.54 -17.28 3.62
CA GLU A 175 24.49 -16.68 2.67
C GLU A 175 23.87 -15.51 1.90
N ASP A 176 22.57 -15.61 1.59
CA ASP A 176 21.81 -14.58 0.88
C ASP A 176 20.42 -14.40 1.52
N LEU A 177 20.33 -13.46 2.46
CA LEU A 177 19.08 -13.09 3.13
C LEU A 177 18.01 -12.55 2.18
N PHE A 178 18.41 -11.94 1.05
CA PHE A 178 17.48 -11.46 0.06
C PHE A 178 16.81 -12.63 -0.64
N ALA A 179 17.59 -13.62 -1.09
CA ALA A 179 17.07 -14.85 -1.67
C ALA A 179 16.14 -15.60 -0.71
N GLU A 180 16.44 -15.60 0.60
CA GLU A 180 15.57 -16.18 1.63
C GLU A 180 14.27 -15.40 1.87
N ALA A 181 14.29 -14.08 1.69
CA ALA A 181 13.12 -13.22 1.83
C ALA A 181 12.17 -13.31 0.62
N VAL A 182 12.68 -13.56 -0.58
CA VAL A 182 11.88 -13.59 -1.82
C VAL A 182 10.71 -14.58 -1.79
N PRO A 183 10.85 -15.85 -1.33
CA PRO A 183 9.72 -16.78 -1.22
C PRO A 183 8.64 -16.30 -0.24
N VAL A 184 9.04 -15.71 0.89
CA VAL A 184 8.12 -15.14 1.88
C VAL A 184 7.35 -13.96 1.26
N TRP A 185 8.06 -13.08 0.58
CA TRP A 185 7.45 -11.99 -0.19
C TRP A 185 6.49 -12.51 -1.25
N ALA A 186 6.89 -13.50 -2.04
CA ALA A 186 6.07 -14.06 -3.11
C ALA A 186 4.74 -14.63 -2.58
N ALA A 187 4.76 -15.31 -1.43
CA ALA A 187 3.56 -15.83 -0.79
C ALA A 187 2.59 -14.70 -0.40
N PHE A 188 3.07 -13.71 0.35
CA PHE A 188 2.24 -12.57 0.76
C PHE A 188 1.79 -11.71 -0.42
N HIS A 189 2.67 -11.45 -1.38
CA HIS A 189 2.35 -10.70 -2.59
C HIS A 189 1.31 -11.43 -3.43
N GLY A 190 1.44 -12.74 -3.62
CA GLY A 190 0.47 -13.56 -4.35
C GLY A 190 -0.91 -13.54 -3.70
N ALA A 191 -1.00 -13.78 -2.39
CA ALA A 191 -2.26 -13.71 -1.64
C ALA A 191 -2.90 -12.32 -1.74
N THR A 192 -2.10 -11.27 -1.55
CA THR A 192 -2.54 -9.87 -1.66
C THR A 192 -3.05 -9.57 -3.06
N PHE A 193 -2.31 -9.95 -4.09
CA PHE A 193 -2.68 -9.78 -5.49
C PHE A 193 -3.99 -10.47 -5.80
N LEU A 194 -4.12 -11.76 -5.46
CA LEU A 194 -5.34 -12.53 -5.71
C LEU A 194 -6.58 -11.87 -5.09
N CYS A 195 -6.45 -11.36 -3.86
CA CYS A 195 -7.53 -10.73 -3.11
C CYS A 195 -7.85 -9.29 -3.52
N THR A 196 -6.98 -8.61 -4.26
CA THR A 196 -7.15 -7.18 -4.59
C THR A 196 -7.33 -6.93 -6.08
N LEU A 197 -6.49 -7.53 -6.91
CA LEU A 197 -6.46 -7.35 -8.36
C LEU A 197 -6.83 -8.64 -9.12
N GLY A 198 -6.66 -9.80 -8.48
CA GLY A 198 -6.80 -11.11 -9.09
C GLY A 198 -8.21 -11.70 -8.99
N SER A 199 -8.27 -13.03 -9.00
CA SER A 199 -9.51 -13.80 -9.09
C SER A 199 -10.39 -13.73 -7.85
N LEU A 200 -9.80 -13.43 -6.68
CA LEU A 200 -10.52 -13.35 -5.40
C LEU A 200 -11.00 -11.93 -5.05
N ARG A 201 -10.81 -10.95 -5.94
CA ARG A 201 -11.12 -9.52 -5.67
C ARG A 201 -12.56 -9.23 -5.28
N ASN A 202 -13.51 -10.06 -5.71
CA ASN A 202 -14.95 -9.89 -5.43
C ASN A 202 -15.44 -10.66 -4.20
N HIS A 203 -14.56 -11.39 -3.50
CA HIS A 203 -14.91 -12.04 -2.23
C HIS A 203 -15.09 -11.02 -1.10
N SER A 204 -15.74 -11.45 -0.02
CA SER A 204 -15.90 -10.66 1.19
C SER A 204 -14.55 -10.37 1.86
N ASP A 205 -14.50 -9.32 2.68
CA ASP A 205 -13.29 -8.98 3.43
C ASP A 205 -12.89 -10.11 4.39
N GLU A 206 -13.87 -10.80 4.99
CA GLU A 206 -13.63 -11.97 5.85
C GLU A 206 -12.91 -13.09 5.10
N GLU A 207 -13.38 -13.47 3.92
CA GLU A 207 -12.73 -14.50 3.09
C GLU A 207 -11.32 -14.09 2.67
N LYS A 208 -11.13 -12.81 2.31
CA LYS A 208 -9.82 -12.26 1.93
C LYS A 208 -8.84 -12.29 3.10
N TRP A 209 -9.28 -11.92 4.29
CA TRP A 209 -8.46 -12.01 5.51
C TRP A 209 -8.12 -13.45 5.87
N ALA A 210 -9.06 -14.40 5.72
CA ALA A 210 -8.78 -15.82 5.93
C ALA A 210 -7.70 -16.36 4.95
N VAL A 211 -7.69 -15.90 3.69
CA VAL A 211 -6.61 -16.21 2.74
C VAL A 211 -5.27 -15.66 3.22
N GLN A 212 -5.25 -14.43 3.70
CA GLN A 212 -4.03 -13.80 4.20
C GLN A 212 -3.48 -14.50 5.46
N GLU A 213 -4.35 -14.86 6.41
CA GLU A 213 -3.98 -15.60 7.62
C GLU A 213 -3.44 -16.99 7.29
N SER A 214 -4.14 -17.74 6.43
CA SER A 214 -3.69 -19.06 5.96
C SER A 214 -2.34 -18.98 5.24
N THR A 215 -2.11 -17.91 4.46
CA THR A 215 -0.83 -17.65 3.80
C THR A 215 0.28 -17.39 4.82
N ALA A 216 0.01 -16.59 5.86
CA ALA A 216 0.97 -16.35 6.94
C ALA A 216 1.33 -17.65 7.66
N ASP A 217 0.35 -18.50 7.98
CA ASP A 217 0.59 -19.77 8.65
C ASP A 217 1.34 -20.77 7.76
N LEU A 218 1.12 -20.76 6.45
CA LEU A 218 1.92 -21.56 5.50
C LEU A 218 3.38 -21.12 5.49
N VAL A 219 3.62 -19.80 5.42
CA VAL A 219 4.97 -19.21 5.44
C VAL A 219 5.67 -19.55 6.75
N LEU A 220 5.02 -19.30 7.89
CA LEU A 220 5.62 -19.50 9.22
C LEU A 220 5.94 -20.98 9.48
N ARG A 221 5.09 -21.91 9.05
CA ARG A 221 5.40 -23.36 9.09
C ARG A 221 6.56 -23.72 8.17
N GLY A 222 6.60 -23.16 6.96
CA GLY A 222 7.73 -23.37 6.04
C GLY A 222 9.07 -22.85 6.58
N LEU A 223 9.03 -21.86 7.47
CA LEU A 223 10.18 -21.35 8.21
C LEU A 223 10.46 -22.10 9.53
N ASN A 224 9.68 -23.13 9.86
CA ASN A 224 9.73 -23.86 11.14
C ASN A 224 9.54 -22.96 12.38
N LEU A 225 8.79 -21.86 12.25
CA LEU A 225 8.52 -20.91 13.33
C LEU A 225 7.26 -21.25 14.15
N ILE A 226 6.37 -22.05 13.58
CA ILE A 226 5.16 -22.57 14.24
C ILE A 226 4.96 -24.06 13.86
N PRO A 227 4.22 -24.84 14.66
CA PRO A 227 3.94 -26.26 14.40
C PRO A 227 3.18 -26.55 13.10
#